data_AF-G5H5D9-F1
#
_entry.id   AF-G5H5D9-F1
#
_cell.length_a   1.000
_cell.length_b   1.000
_cell.length_c   1.000
_cell.angle_alpha   90.00
_cell.angle_beta   90.00
_cell.angle_gamma   90.00
#
_symmetry.space_group_name_H-M   'P 1'
#
loop_
_entity.id
_entity.type
_entity.pdbx_description
1 polymer ?
#
loop_
_entity_poly.entity_id
_entity_poly.type
_entity_poly.pdbx_seq_one_letter_code
_entity_poly.pdbx_strand_id
1 'polypeptide(L)'
;MMQGIFWKYIRRCAVALLLAAGIFAVGLLSAKRTHGAAVQRTAALHGVEPVSGRSAAPAAGASGPAADDSTRGTAAADKAAGRNQPQVRAELSADTVLIGHRFKLRVEVTKDVMQMVAFPEFENGRLTDSLEILLEGPVDTVSREGRTEVLAREYLLTCFSPADYRLGRFPALYADKNLVDTIWSPDSLRVIVTAPPVDTASHTIYDIKAPLKVPLRFGEVSGYLLFGLIAALLIAVAVYVLLLKRGRGLLAALRGPADPPHVAAIKQLEKLHTQKLWQSGKSKQYYTGLTDILREYLAGRYNFQAMEMTSAEIIARIRELSVEERASKRLGSLLEVADFVKFAKYEPDAVQNEDAYQDAYYFVEETKQLPPELQPQQAGNDTPQGNVPGPTGTSGGLKPSGVPGAPDIPDTPGGAAAGGTSDEAGEGKEVRS
;
A
#
# COMPACT_ATOMS: atom_id res chain seq x y z
N MET A 1 7.31 26.38 -32.76
CA MET A 1 8.32 25.74 -31.88
C MET A 1 7.87 25.53 -30.42
N MET A 2 6.84 26.23 -29.89
CA MET A 2 6.46 26.14 -28.46
C MET A 2 5.70 24.88 -28.03
N GLN A 3 5.08 24.13 -28.94
CA GLN A 3 4.33 22.89 -28.61
C GLN A 3 5.26 21.72 -28.20
N GLY A 4 6.44 21.61 -28.81
CA GLY A 4 7.39 20.52 -28.51
C GLY A 4 8.10 20.67 -27.16
N ILE A 5 8.29 21.90 -26.69
CA ILE A 5 8.94 22.20 -25.40
C ILE A 5 7.98 21.91 -24.25
N PHE A 6 6.70 22.22 -24.44
CA PHE A 6 5.64 21.95 -23.47
C PHE A 6 5.47 20.44 -23.20
N TRP A 7 5.53 19.60 -24.24
CA TRP A 7 5.41 18.15 -24.08
C TRP A 7 6.66 17.50 -23.47
N LYS A 8 7.85 18.08 -23.72
CA LYS A 8 9.09 17.69 -23.04
C LYS A 8 9.05 18.02 -21.55
N TYR A 9 8.47 19.16 -21.16
CA TYR A 9 8.30 19.53 -19.75
C TYR A 9 7.32 18.62 -19.01
N ILE A 10 6.19 18.28 -19.64
CA ILE A 10 5.21 17.36 -19.07
C ILE A 10 5.77 15.94 -18.89
N ARG A 11 6.52 15.42 -19.87
CA ARG A 11 7.18 14.11 -19.72
C ARG A 11 8.24 14.13 -18.61
N ARG A 12 8.98 15.24 -18.45
CA ARG A 12 9.97 15.39 -17.36
C ARG A 12 9.30 15.48 -15.98
N CYS A 13 8.18 16.19 -15.84
CA CYS A 13 7.42 16.23 -14.59
C CYS A 13 6.76 14.88 -14.27
N ALA A 14 6.24 14.15 -15.27
CA ALA A 14 5.66 12.83 -15.06
C ALA A 14 6.72 11.79 -14.62
N VAL A 15 7.92 11.83 -15.21
CA VAL A 15 9.04 10.98 -14.80
C VAL A 15 9.55 11.33 -13.40
N ALA A 16 9.62 12.62 -13.05
CA ALA A 16 10.00 13.06 -11.70
C ALA A 16 8.97 12.61 -10.63
N LEU A 17 7.68 12.66 -10.94
CA LEU A 17 6.62 12.18 -10.06
C LEU A 17 6.64 10.66 -9.89
N LEU A 18 6.93 9.90 -10.96
CA LEU A 18 7.08 8.45 -10.89
C LEU A 18 8.34 8.02 -10.11
N LEU A 19 9.44 8.76 -10.24
CA LEU A 19 10.64 8.53 -9.43
C LEU A 19 10.42 8.87 -7.95
N ALA A 20 9.72 9.97 -7.64
CA ALA A 20 9.37 10.32 -6.27
C ALA A 20 8.43 9.27 -5.63
N ALA A 21 7.45 8.77 -6.38
CA ALA A 21 6.56 7.69 -5.94
C ALA A 21 7.32 6.36 -5.74
N GLY A 22 8.29 6.05 -6.61
CA GLY A 22 9.17 4.89 -6.48
C GLY A 22 10.05 4.93 -5.24
N ILE A 23 10.66 6.09 -4.93
CA ILE A 23 11.47 6.27 -3.72
C ILE A 23 10.63 6.13 -2.45
N PHE A 24 9.38 6.62 -2.47
CA PHE A 24 8.46 6.47 -1.34
C PHE A 24 7.99 5.01 -1.15
N ALA A 25 7.76 4.27 -2.24
CA ALA A 25 7.43 2.84 -2.20
C ALA A 25 8.59 1.98 -1.68
N VAL A 26 9.84 2.30 -2.07
CA VAL A 26 11.05 1.63 -1.54
C VAL A 26 11.29 1.99 -0.07
N GLY A 27 10.98 3.23 0.35
CA GLY A 27 11.00 3.64 1.75
C GLY A 27 9.99 2.89 2.63
N LEU A 28 8.78 2.64 2.12
CA LEU A 28 7.77 1.82 2.81
C LEU A 28 8.14 0.34 2.87
N LEU A 29 8.86 -0.18 1.87
CA LEU A 29 9.29 -1.58 1.82
C LEU A 29 10.52 -1.86 2.70
N SER A 30 11.36 -0.86 2.96
CA SER A 30 12.48 -0.95 3.91
C SER A 30 12.08 -0.71 5.38
N ALA A 31 10.86 -0.26 5.66
CA ALA A 31 10.40 0.07 7.02
C ALA A 31 9.83 -1.14 7.81
N LYS A 32 9.99 -2.37 7.34
CA LYS A 32 9.63 -3.58 8.11
C LYS A 32 10.74 -4.62 8.14
N ARG A 33 11.70 -4.45 9.06
CA ARG A 33 12.29 -5.56 9.84
C ARG A 33 13.26 -5.07 10.91
N THR A 34 12.74 -4.57 12.03
CA THR A 34 13.46 -4.62 13.31
C THR A 34 12.50 -4.30 14.45
N HIS A 35 11.77 -5.32 14.94
CA HIS A 35 11.50 -5.44 16.37
C HIS A 35 11.00 -6.85 16.67
N GLY A 36 11.73 -7.55 17.53
CA GLY A 36 11.27 -8.80 18.15
C GLY A 36 12.36 -9.81 18.46
N ALA A 37 13.32 -9.47 19.32
CA ALA A 37 14.01 -10.43 20.20
C ALA A 37 14.98 -9.70 21.16
N ALA A 38 14.47 -9.27 22.32
CA ALA A 38 15.30 -9.03 23.51
C ALA A 38 14.37 -8.94 24.73
N VAL A 39 13.96 -10.09 25.26
CA VAL A 39 13.43 -10.18 26.63
C VAL A 39 14.63 -10.50 27.53
N GLN A 40 15.30 -9.45 28.01
CA GLN A 40 16.20 -9.58 29.14
C GLN A 40 15.36 -9.74 30.40
N ARG A 41 15.47 -10.92 31.01
CA ARG A 41 15.00 -11.18 32.37
C ARG A 41 15.95 -10.51 33.35
N THR A 42 15.46 -9.55 34.10
CA THR A 42 16.14 -9.02 35.29
C THR A 42 15.20 -9.11 36.49
N ALA A 43 15.72 -9.82 37.49
CA ALA A 43 15.43 -9.84 38.93
C ALA A 43 14.18 -9.10 39.45
N ALA A 44 13.27 -9.89 40.02
CA ALA A 44 12.50 -9.49 41.19
C ALA A 44 12.38 -10.70 42.13
N LEU A 45 13.34 -10.82 43.06
CA LEU A 45 13.15 -11.48 44.35
C LEU A 45 12.04 -10.71 45.07
N HIS A 46 10.95 -11.36 45.46
CA HIS A 46 10.17 -11.05 46.68
C HIS A 46 9.24 -12.22 47.02
N GLY A 47 9.05 -12.40 48.32
CA GLY A 47 8.61 -13.61 49.01
C GLY A 47 7.31 -14.26 48.56
N VAL A 48 7.25 -15.58 48.75
CA VAL A 48 6.02 -16.33 48.96
C VAL A 48 6.26 -17.25 50.14
N GLU A 49 5.47 -17.05 51.20
CA GLU A 49 5.46 -17.84 52.43
C GLU A 49 4.95 -19.27 52.18
N PRO A 50 5.37 -20.27 52.99
CA PRO A 50 4.74 -21.57 52.99
C PRO A 50 3.37 -21.50 53.68
N VAL A 51 2.31 -21.80 52.93
CA VAL A 51 0.98 -22.07 53.46
C VAL A 51 1.04 -23.34 54.32
N SER A 52 0.86 -23.15 55.62
CA SER A 52 0.58 -24.20 56.60
C SER A 52 -0.76 -24.86 56.29
N GLY A 53 -0.76 -26.20 56.16
CA GLY A 53 -1.94 -26.99 55.78
C GLY A 53 -1.96 -28.36 56.47
N ARG A 54 -2.36 -28.35 57.74
CA ARG A 54 -3.05 -29.41 58.50
C ARG A 54 -2.54 -30.87 58.40
N SER A 55 -1.86 -31.25 59.47
CA SER A 55 -1.91 -32.57 60.09
C SER A 55 -3.37 -33.02 60.32
N ALA A 56 -3.71 -34.22 59.86
CA ALA A 56 -4.87 -34.98 60.30
C ALA A 56 -4.37 -36.26 60.97
N ALA A 57 -4.78 -36.43 62.23
CA ALA A 57 -4.48 -37.55 63.12
C ALA A 57 -5.12 -38.88 62.63
N PRO A 58 -4.63 -40.03 63.11
CA PRO A 58 -5.01 -41.35 62.60
C PRO A 58 -6.33 -41.84 63.22
N ALA A 59 -7.17 -42.48 62.40
CA ALA A 59 -8.34 -43.22 62.86
C ALA A 59 -7.99 -44.70 63.04
N ALA A 60 -8.33 -45.23 64.21
CA ALA A 60 -8.29 -46.63 64.56
C ALA A 60 -9.33 -47.45 63.77
N GLY A 61 -8.98 -48.68 63.41
CA GLY A 61 -9.88 -49.66 62.81
C GLY A 61 -9.21 -51.03 62.72
N ALA A 62 -9.75 -51.99 63.47
CA ALA A 62 -9.22 -53.33 63.69
C ALA A 62 -9.55 -54.32 62.57
N SER A 63 -8.67 -55.31 62.35
CA SER A 63 -9.01 -56.73 62.07
C SER A 63 -7.72 -57.55 61.90
N GLY A 64 -7.63 -58.68 62.62
CA GLY A 64 -6.44 -59.54 62.73
C GLY A 64 -6.21 -60.56 61.59
N PRO A 65 -5.75 -61.78 61.91
CA PRO A 65 -4.35 -62.16 61.73
C PRO A 65 -4.16 -63.30 60.70
N ALA A 66 -2.96 -63.44 60.13
CA ALA A 66 -2.54 -64.65 59.45
C ALA A 66 -1.02 -64.83 59.55
N ALA A 67 -0.64 -66.02 60.02
CA ALA A 67 0.71 -66.52 60.21
C ALA A 67 1.38 -66.93 58.88
N ASP A 68 2.71 -66.82 58.80
CA ASP A 68 3.69 -67.92 58.64
C ASP A 68 5.08 -67.30 58.53
N ASP A 69 5.98 -67.60 59.47
CA ASP A 69 7.08 -68.59 59.31
C ASP A 69 8.10 -68.23 58.22
N SER A 70 9.24 -67.68 58.65
CA SER A 70 10.51 -68.37 58.40
C SER A 70 11.66 -67.69 59.14
N THR A 71 12.36 -68.53 59.87
CA THR A 71 13.59 -68.30 60.60
C THR A 71 14.80 -68.28 59.65
N ARG A 72 15.81 -67.46 59.99
CA ARG A 72 17.26 -67.78 60.03
C ARG A 72 18.17 -66.73 59.37
N GLY A 73 19.15 -66.31 60.16
CA GLY A 73 20.49 -65.91 59.73
C GLY A 73 20.57 -64.47 59.23
N THR A 74 21.45 -63.61 59.70
CA THR A 74 22.69 -63.79 60.45
C THR A 74 22.99 -62.48 61.17
N ALA A 75 22.96 -62.52 62.49
CA ALA A 75 23.80 -61.65 63.29
C ALA A 75 25.26 -62.08 63.07
N ALA A 76 25.93 -61.47 62.09
CA ALA A 76 27.38 -61.51 61.94
C ALA A 76 27.82 -60.48 60.89
N ALA A 77 28.91 -59.77 61.20
CA ALA A 77 29.51 -58.65 60.48
C ALA A 77 28.74 -57.32 60.67
N ASP A 78 29.24 -56.29 61.33
CA ASP A 78 30.65 -55.92 61.48
C ASP A 78 30.84 -55.08 62.75
N LYS A 79 31.62 -55.64 63.69
CA LYS A 79 32.18 -54.91 64.84
C LYS A 79 33.69 -55.00 64.71
N ALA A 80 34.23 -54.49 63.61
CA ALA A 80 35.65 -54.17 63.47
C ALA A 80 35.90 -52.74 63.96
N ALA A 81 36.81 -52.63 64.94
CA ALA A 81 37.21 -51.38 65.56
C ALA A 81 37.93 -50.41 64.60
N GLY A 82 37.65 -49.11 64.73
CA GLY A 82 38.67 -48.07 64.56
C GLY A 82 38.81 -47.38 63.19
N ARG A 83 37.84 -47.46 62.28
CA ARG A 83 37.73 -46.52 61.16
C ARG A 83 36.38 -45.84 61.25
N ASN A 84 36.36 -44.52 61.44
CA ASN A 84 35.16 -43.71 61.21
C ASN A 84 34.85 -43.79 59.72
N GLN A 85 34.10 -44.80 59.31
CA GLN A 85 33.67 -44.94 57.94
C GLN A 85 32.68 -43.82 57.62
N PRO A 86 32.84 -43.14 56.47
CA PRO A 86 31.91 -42.12 56.07
C PRO A 86 30.51 -42.70 55.85
N GLN A 87 29.48 -41.95 56.24
CA GLN A 87 28.08 -42.34 56.10
C GLN A 87 27.39 -41.49 55.04
N VAL A 88 26.68 -42.14 54.11
CA VAL A 88 25.87 -41.45 53.08
C VAL A 88 24.41 -41.47 53.49
N ARG A 89 23.74 -40.32 53.37
CA ARG A 89 22.30 -40.19 53.51
C ARG A 89 21.75 -39.53 52.25
N ALA A 90 20.67 -40.06 51.70
CA ALA A 90 20.02 -39.48 50.53
C ALA A 90 18.54 -39.27 50.84
N GLU A 91 18.02 -38.09 50.54
CA GLU A 91 16.64 -37.71 50.82
C GLU A 91 16.00 -37.05 49.60
N LEU A 92 14.73 -37.38 49.37
CA LEU A 92 13.90 -36.71 48.37
C LEU A 92 12.99 -35.71 49.06
N SER A 93 12.82 -34.53 48.46
CA SER A 93 11.87 -33.52 48.96
C SER A 93 10.41 -33.96 48.89
N ALA A 94 10.08 -34.93 48.04
CA ALA A 94 8.74 -35.49 47.88
C ALA A 94 8.84 -36.95 47.40
N ASP A 95 7.95 -37.79 47.91
CA ASP A 95 7.79 -39.20 47.54
C ASP A 95 6.80 -39.39 46.38
N THR A 96 5.86 -38.45 46.21
CA THR A 96 4.89 -38.40 45.12
C THR A 96 4.90 -37.03 44.46
N VAL A 97 5.02 -37.00 43.13
CA VAL A 97 5.05 -35.77 42.34
C VAL A 97 4.16 -35.88 41.10
N LEU A 98 3.74 -34.74 40.57
CA LEU A 98 3.05 -34.69 39.29
C LEU A 98 4.07 -34.69 38.13
N ILE A 99 3.62 -35.13 36.94
CA ILE A 99 4.41 -34.98 35.71
C ILE A 99 4.83 -33.51 35.53
N GLY A 100 6.12 -33.30 35.23
CA GLY A 100 6.73 -31.98 35.04
C GLY A 100 7.01 -31.21 36.32
N HIS A 101 6.67 -31.76 37.50
CA HIS A 101 6.98 -31.14 38.78
C HIS A 101 8.48 -31.28 39.09
N ARG A 102 9.06 -30.22 39.65
CA ARG A 102 10.46 -30.16 40.02
C ARG A 102 10.61 -30.50 41.49
N PHE A 103 11.45 -31.46 41.79
CA PHE A 103 11.71 -31.90 43.17
C PHE A 103 13.20 -32.05 43.40
N LYS A 104 13.62 -31.92 44.65
CA LYS A 104 15.03 -31.98 45.02
C LYS A 104 15.41 -33.36 45.53
N LEU A 105 16.59 -33.83 45.14
CA LEU A 105 17.33 -34.91 45.76
C LEU A 105 18.51 -34.30 46.51
N ARG A 106 18.60 -34.54 47.81
CA ARG A 106 19.70 -34.10 48.67
C ARG A 106 20.52 -35.30 49.07
N VAL A 107 21.80 -35.30 48.72
CA VAL A 107 22.77 -36.32 49.14
C VAL A 107 23.71 -35.70 50.15
N GLU A 108 23.79 -36.28 51.33
CA GLU A 108 24.64 -35.85 52.44
C GLU A 108 25.68 -36.94 52.73
N VAL A 109 26.93 -36.55 52.95
CA VAL A 109 28.00 -37.45 53.36
C VAL A 109 28.65 -36.92 54.62
N THR A 110 28.56 -37.70 55.69
CA THR A 110 29.26 -37.45 56.95
C THR A 110 30.60 -38.17 56.90
N LYS A 111 31.71 -37.44 56.98
CA LYS A 111 33.09 -37.96 56.86
C LYS A 111 34.02 -37.37 57.90
N ASP A 112 35.21 -37.96 58.06
CA ASP A 112 36.31 -37.28 58.77
C ASP A 112 36.92 -36.19 57.85
N VAL A 113 37.38 -35.09 58.42
CA VAL A 113 38.04 -34.00 57.68
C VAL A 113 39.23 -34.50 56.83
N MET A 114 39.93 -35.54 57.29
CA MET A 114 41.08 -36.11 56.56
C MET A 114 40.69 -37.03 55.39
N GLN A 115 39.41 -37.39 55.27
CA GLN A 115 38.89 -38.24 54.19
C GLN A 115 38.45 -37.37 52.99
N MET A 116 38.76 -37.84 51.79
CA MET A 116 38.25 -37.25 50.56
C MET A 116 36.99 -38.01 50.12
N VAL A 117 35.95 -37.27 49.75
CA VAL A 117 34.69 -37.82 49.24
C VAL A 117 34.35 -37.16 47.92
N ALA A 118 33.94 -37.96 46.95
CA ALA A 118 33.38 -37.51 45.68
C ALA A 118 31.91 -37.94 45.59
N PHE A 119 31.05 -36.97 45.24
CA PHE A 119 29.64 -37.21 44.96
C PHE A 119 29.47 -37.89 43.59
N PRO A 120 28.40 -38.66 43.39
CA PRO A 120 28.16 -39.31 42.11
C PRO A 120 27.95 -38.27 41.02
N GLU A 121 28.66 -38.43 39.91
CA GLU A 121 28.41 -37.69 38.68
C GLU A 121 27.52 -38.55 37.78
N PHE A 122 26.43 -37.96 37.28
CA PHE A 122 25.48 -38.68 36.44
C PHE A 122 25.78 -38.38 34.98
N GLU A 123 26.22 -39.40 34.24
CA GLU A 123 26.44 -39.29 32.80
C GLU A 123 25.14 -38.85 32.11
N ASN A 124 25.24 -37.84 31.23
CA ASN A 124 24.12 -37.28 30.45
C ASN A 124 23.07 -36.48 31.24
N GLY A 125 23.36 -36.06 32.48
CA GLY A 125 22.44 -35.22 33.26
C GLY A 125 21.09 -35.89 33.51
N ARG A 126 21.08 -37.22 33.56
CA ARG A 126 19.90 -38.05 33.79
C ARG A 126 20.19 -39.08 34.86
N LEU A 127 19.25 -39.25 35.77
CA LEU A 127 19.33 -40.28 36.81
C LEU A 127 18.76 -41.63 36.33
N THR A 128 17.80 -41.57 35.41
CA THR A 128 17.19 -42.72 34.71
C THR A 128 16.70 -42.22 33.35
N ASP A 129 16.33 -43.09 32.42
CA ASP A 129 15.87 -42.72 31.06
C ASP A 129 14.80 -41.61 31.03
N SER A 130 13.92 -41.57 32.03
CA SER A 130 12.84 -40.57 32.14
C SER A 130 13.10 -39.48 33.19
N LEU A 131 14.10 -39.64 34.05
CA LEU A 131 14.36 -38.73 35.17
C LEU A 131 15.55 -37.83 34.87
N GLU A 132 15.28 -36.55 34.71
CA GLU A 132 16.25 -35.55 34.26
C GLU A 132 16.75 -34.69 35.42
N ILE A 133 18.04 -34.42 35.42
CA ILE A 133 18.71 -33.52 36.36
C ILE A 133 18.81 -32.15 35.68
N LEU A 134 17.99 -31.21 36.15
CA LEU A 134 17.94 -29.84 35.63
C LEU A 134 19.10 -28.98 36.12
N LEU A 135 19.52 -29.21 37.36
CA LEU A 135 20.56 -28.44 38.00
C LEU A 135 21.28 -29.30 39.05
N GLU A 136 22.60 -29.20 39.05
CA GLU A 136 23.44 -29.72 40.12
C GLU A 136 23.92 -28.54 40.96
N GLY A 137 23.61 -28.56 42.26
CA GLY A 137 24.12 -27.59 43.21
C GLY A 137 25.61 -27.81 43.48
N PRO A 138 26.31 -26.77 43.98
CA PRO A 138 27.66 -26.94 44.49
C PRO A 138 27.68 -27.89 45.70
N VAL A 139 28.84 -28.49 45.97
CA VAL A 139 29.07 -29.21 47.23
C VAL A 139 29.18 -28.18 48.34
N ASP A 140 28.29 -28.27 49.34
CA ASP A 140 28.24 -27.36 50.47
C ASP A 140 28.61 -28.07 51.77
N THR A 141 29.28 -27.38 52.69
CA THR A 141 29.64 -27.91 54.01
C THR A 141 28.57 -27.50 55.02
N VAL A 142 27.68 -28.45 55.36
CA VAL A 142 26.52 -28.21 56.25
C VAL A 142 26.95 -28.02 57.70
N SER A 143 27.90 -28.83 58.18
CA SER A 143 28.43 -28.73 59.54
C SER A 143 29.85 -29.27 59.61
N ARG A 144 30.64 -28.70 60.53
CA ARG A 144 31.98 -29.18 60.87
C ARG A 144 32.17 -29.13 62.37
N GLU A 145 32.16 -30.30 63.00
CA GLU A 145 32.34 -30.46 64.43
C GLU A 145 33.61 -31.27 64.72
N GLY A 146 34.68 -30.55 65.04
CA GLY A 146 36.00 -31.15 65.32
C GLY A 146 36.55 -31.90 64.10
N ARG A 147 36.53 -33.23 64.18
CA ARG A 147 37.02 -34.13 63.12
C ARG A 147 35.94 -34.59 62.16
N THR A 148 34.66 -34.36 62.46
CA THR A 148 33.53 -34.77 61.63
C THR A 148 33.07 -33.61 60.76
N GLU A 149 32.88 -33.85 59.48
CA GLU A 149 32.40 -32.90 58.49
C GLU A 149 31.21 -33.50 57.74
N VAL A 150 30.14 -32.73 57.57
CA VAL A 150 28.95 -33.11 56.80
C VAL A 150 28.93 -32.28 55.52
N LEU A 151 29.08 -32.95 54.39
CA LEU A 151 28.96 -32.33 53.07
C LEU A 151 27.58 -32.65 52.48
N ALA A 152 26.94 -31.70 51.80
CA ALA A 152 25.69 -31.93 51.10
C ALA A 152 25.78 -31.43 49.64
N ARG A 153 25.07 -32.13 48.75
CA ARG A 153 24.86 -31.71 47.37
C ARG A 153 23.39 -31.89 47.01
N GLU A 154 22.80 -30.83 46.45
CA GLU A 154 21.40 -30.85 45.98
C GLU A 154 21.35 -31.04 44.46
N TYR A 155 20.45 -31.91 44.01
CA TYR A 155 20.13 -32.13 42.60
C TYR A 155 18.67 -31.77 42.36
N LEU A 156 18.40 -30.90 41.38
CA LEU A 156 17.04 -30.56 40.98
C LEU A 156 16.58 -31.51 39.87
N LEU A 157 15.58 -32.32 40.16
CA LEU A 157 15.07 -33.38 39.30
C LEU A 157 13.72 -33.00 38.69
N THR A 158 13.43 -33.53 37.49
CA THR A 158 12.11 -33.48 36.85
C THR A 158 11.82 -34.80 36.13
N CYS A 159 10.53 -35.11 35.93
CA CYS A 159 10.09 -36.28 35.18
C CYS A 159 8.91 -35.96 34.28
N PHE A 160 8.90 -36.49 33.05
CA PHE A 160 7.81 -36.29 32.08
C PHE A 160 6.95 -37.53 31.84
N SER A 161 7.32 -38.67 32.44
CA SER A 161 6.61 -39.94 32.28
C SER A 161 6.01 -40.38 33.61
N PRO A 162 4.71 -40.70 33.67
CA PRO A 162 4.10 -41.23 34.88
C PRO A 162 4.55 -42.68 35.11
N ALA A 163 5.28 -42.92 36.19
CA ALA A 163 5.69 -44.25 36.62
C ALA A 163 6.11 -44.25 38.08
N ASP A 164 6.27 -45.46 38.63
CA ASP A 164 6.92 -45.70 39.91
C ASP A 164 8.43 -45.89 39.69
N TYR A 165 9.22 -44.88 40.05
CA TYR A 165 10.67 -44.91 39.90
C TYR A 165 11.35 -45.34 41.19
N ARG A 166 12.07 -46.46 41.13
CA ARG A 166 12.92 -46.95 42.22
C ARG A 166 14.36 -46.57 41.94
N LEU A 167 14.84 -45.53 42.62
CA LEU A 167 16.17 -44.96 42.42
C LEU A 167 17.27 -45.79 43.11
N GLY A 168 16.88 -46.71 43.99
CA GLY A 168 17.82 -47.57 44.72
C GLY A 168 18.61 -46.77 45.76
N ARG A 169 19.81 -47.26 46.07
CA ARG A 169 20.73 -46.61 47.02
C ARG A 169 21.67 -45.68 46.27
N PHE A 170 22.02 -44.56 46.87
CA PHE A 170 22.92 -43.58 46.26
C PHE A 170 24.37 -43.86 46.67
N PRO A 171 25.29 -43.98 45.70
CA PRO A 171 26.70 -44.17 45.99
C PRO A 171 27.39 -42.83 46.30
N ALA A 172 28.43 -42.88 47.12
CA ALA A 172 29.46 -41.86 47.16
C ALA A 172 30.83 -42.56 47.19
N LEU A 173 31.80 -41.99 46.48
CA LEU A 173 33.17 -42.51 46.51
C LEU A 173 33.89 -41.88 47.68
N TYR A 174 34.54 -42.69 48.51
CA TYR A 174 35.45 -42.18 49.53
C TYR A 174 36.85 -42.75 49.34
N ALA A 175 37.84 -41.91 49.60
CA ALA A 175 39.25 -42.26 49.57
C ALA A 175 39.88 -41.94 50.92
N ASP A 176 40.52 -42.95 51.52
CA ASP A 176 41.31 -42.84 52.73
C ASP A 176 42.69 -43.47 52.52
N LYS A 177 43.74 -42.65 52.50
CA LYS A 177 45.16 -43.00 52.32
C LYS A 177 45.44 -43.92 51.12
N ASN A 178 45.19 -45.22 51.26
CA ASN A 178 45.45 -46.26 50.26
C ASN A 178 44.19 -47.09 49.90
N LEU A 179 43.01 -46.72 50.40
CA LEU A 179 41.75 -47.39 50.11
C LEU A 179 40.82 -46.41 49.39
N VAL A 180 40.37 -46.80 48.20
CA VAL A 180 39.27 -46.16 47.49
C VAL A 180 38.12 -47.15 47.49
N ASP A 181 36.99 -46.76 48.04
CA ASP A 181 35.82 -47.64 48.15
C ASP A 181 34.53 -46.83 47.92
N THR A 182 33.46 -47.53 47.55
CA THR A 182 32.13 -46.95 47.30
C THR A 182 31.22 -47.23 48.48
N ILE A 183 30.82 -46.18 49.18
CA ILE A 183 29.81 -46.24 50.23
C ILE A 183 28.43 -45.99 49.63
N TRP A 184 27.41 -46.62 50.20
CA TRP A 184 26.04 -46.53 49.72
C TRP A 184 25.14 -45.98 50.81
N SER A 185 24.09 -45.25 50.42
CA SER A 185 23.03 -44.87 51.36
C SER A 185 22.37 -46.12 51.98
N PRO A 186 21.99 -46.09 53.27
CA PRO A 186 21.34 -47.23 53.92
C PRO A 186 19.98 -47.53 53.29
N ASP A 187 19.22 -46.47 53.03
CA ASP A 187 17.86 -46.52 52.51
C ASP A 187 17.85 -46.43 50.97
N SER A 188 16.92 -47.17 50.36
CA SER A 188 16.62 -47.07 48.94
C SER A 188 15.53 -46.01 48.70
N LEU A 189 15.74 -45.11 47.75
CA LEU A 189 14.78 -44.08 47.42
C LEU A 189 13.80 -44.52 46.32
N ARG A 190 12.56 -44.03 46.42
CA ARG A 190 11.47 -44.27 45.48
C ARG A 190 10.69 -42.97 45.29
N VAL A 191 10.30 -42.68 44.05
CA VAL A 191 9.44 -41.54 43.70
C VAL A 191 8.34 -41.98 42.75
N ILE A 192 7.09 -41.63 43.08
CA ILE A 192 5.91 -41.92 42.27
C ILE A 192 5.57 -40.67 41.46
N VAL A 193 5.62 -40.78 40.14
CA VAL A 193 5.23 -39.71 39.22
C VAL A 193 3.83 -39.99 38.72
N THR A 194 2.89 -39.11 39.05
CA THR A 194 1.48 -39.24 38.73
C THR A 194 1.06 -38.23 37.67
N ALA A 195 0.16 -38.64 36.78
CA ALA A 195 -0.51 -37.71 35.89
C ALA A 195 -1.62 -36.98 36.66
N PRO A 196 -1.91 -35.70 36.32
CA PRO A 196 -3.09 -35.03 36.87
C PRO A 196 -4.35 -35.85 36.52
N PRO A 197 -5.33 -35.96 37.44
CA PRO A 197 -6.54 -36.71 37.18
C PRO A 197 -7.31 -36.03 36.03
N VAL A 198 -7.53 -36.78 34.94
CA VAL A 198 -8.37 -36.32 33.83
C VAL A 198 -9.81 -36.70 34.16
N ASP A 199 -10.62 -35.71 34.56
CA ASP A 199 -12.06 -35.91 34.78
C ASP A 199 -12.77 -36.08 33.42
N THR A 200 -12.93 -37.34 33.03
CA THR A 200 -13.65 -37.74 31.82
C THR A 200 -15.16 -37.90 32.06
N ALA A 201 -15.63 -37.78 33.31
CA ALA A 201 -17.04 -37.95 33.67
C ALA A 201 -17.82 -36.62 33.58
N SER A 202 -17.21 -35.50 33.97
CA SER A 202 -17.86 -34.18 33.92
C SER A 202 -17.58 -33.38 32.63
N HIS A 203 -16.54 -33.73 31.88
CA HIS A 203 -16.10 -33.00 30.70
C HIS A 203 -16.20 -33.85 29.42
N THR A 204 -17.30 -33.67 28.69
CA THR A 204 -17.45 -34.18 27.32
C THR A 204 -16.43 -33.51 26.39
N ILE A 205 -15.89 -34.26 25.44
CA ILE A 205 -14.99 -33.74 24.40
C ILE A 205 -15.80 -32.77 23.53
N TYR A 206 -15.56 -31.47 23.69
CA TYR A 206 -16.17 -30.43 22.86
C TYR A 206 -15.41 -30.28 21.54
N ASP A 207 -16.14 -29.93 20.48
CA ASP A 207 -15.55 -29.52 19.22
C ASP A 207 -14.74 -28.22 19.37
N ILE A 208 -13.84 -27.98 18.42
CA ILE A 208 -12.99 -26.80 18.38
C ILE A 208 -13.87 -25.55 18.29
N LYS A 209 -13.75 -24.67 19.28
CA LYS A 209 -14.47 -23.39 19.28
C LYS A 209 -14.14 -22.60 18.01
N ALA A 210 -15.17 -22.07 17.36
CA ALA A 210 -15.00 -21.20 16.21
C ALA A 210 -14.17 -19.95 16.58
N PRO A 211 -13.42 -19.37 15.61
CA PRO A 211 -12.70 -18.13 15.83
C PRO A 211 -13.63 -17.02 16.34
N LEU A 212 -13.24 -16.36 17.42
CA LEU A 212 -13.98 -15.23 17.98
C LEU A 212 -14.05 -14.09 16.96
N LYS A 213 -15.26 -13.63 16.64
CA LYS A 213 -15.47 -12.42 15.84
C LYS A 213 -15.13 -11.20 16.70
N VAL A 214 -13.93 -10.68 16.55
CA VAL A 214 -13.52 -9.42 17.16
C VAL A 214 -14.19 -8.25 16.43
N PRO A 215 -14.92 -7.35 17.12
CA PRO A 215 -15.52 -6.19 16.47
C PRO A 215 -14.43 -5.23 15.98
N LEU A 216 -14.59 -4.74 14.75
CA LEU A 216 -13.67 -3.76 14.17
C LEU A 216 -13.67 -2.47 15.00
N ARG A 217 -12.49 -1.99 15.37
CA ARG A 217 -12.34 -0.71 16.07
C ARG A 217 -12.20 0.43 15.07
N PHE A 218 -12.77 1.60 15.37
CA PHE A 218 -12.63 2.78 14.51
C PHE A 218 -11.17 3.16 14.23
N GLY A 219 -10.25 2.92 15.17
CA GLY A 219 -8.81 3.16 14.97
C GLY A 219 -8.15 2.27 13.92
N GLU A 220 -8.69 1.08 13.65
CA GLU A 220 -8.18 0.15 12.62
C GLU A 220 -8.66 0.55 11.22
N VAL A 221 -9.84 1.17 11.14
CA VAL A 221 -10.50 1.54 9.86
C VAL A 221 -10.20 2.99 9.45
N SER A 222 -9.88 3.87 10.40
CA SER A 222 -9.68 5.31 10.17
C SER A 222 -8.58 5.61 9.15
N GLY A 223 -7.49 4.84 9.14
CA GLY A 223 -6.41 4.98 8.16
C GLY A 223 -6.90 4.71 6.73
N TYR A 224 -7.65 3.63 6.52
CA TYR A 224 -8.21 3.29 5.22
C TYR A 224 -9.25 4.32 4.74
N LEU A 225 -10.08 4.83 5.66
CA LEU A 225 -11.02 5.92 5.38
C LEU A 225 -10.30 7.19 4.93
N LEU A 226 -9.19 7.57 5.58
CA LEU A 226 -8.41 8.75 5.21
C LEU A 226 -7.78 8.60 3.82
N PHE A 227 -7.18 7.44 3.52
CA PHE A 227 -6.65 7.17 2.18
C PHE A 227 -7.75 7.13 1.11
N GLY A 228 -8.92 6.57 1.43
CA GLY A 228 -10.08 6.59 0.56
C GLY A 228 -10.57 8.01 0.26
N LEU A 229 -10.61 8.88 1.27
CA LEU A 229 -10.99 10.28 1.11
C LEU A 229 -9.97 11.05 0.24
N ILE A 230 -8.66 10.83 0.46
CA ILE A 230 -7.61 11.45 -0.36
C ILE A 230 -7.73 10.98 -1.82
N ALA A 231 -7.94 9.68 -2.06
CA ALA A 231 -8.12 9.15 -3.41
C ALA A 231 -9.36 9.75 -4.09
N ALA A 232 -10.49 9.84 -3.38
CA ALA A 232 -11.71 10.47 -3.88
C ALA A 232 -11.48 11.95 -4.23
N LEU A 233 -10.74 12.70 -3.39
CA LEU A 233 -10.40 14.10 -3.66
C LEU A 233 -9.52 14.24 -4.91
N LEU A 234 -8.53 13.36 -5.08
CA LEU A 234 -7.68 13.36 -6.28
C LEU A 234 -8.48 13.07 -7.56
N ILE A 235 -9.42 12.12 -7.50
CA ILE A 235 -10.32 11.83 -8.62
C ILE A 235 -11.21 13.04 -8.92
N ALA A 236 -11.78 13.67 -7.89
CA ALA A 236 -12.61 14.87 -8.05
C ALA A 236 -11.83 16.01 -8.72
N VAL A 237 -10.58 16.26 -8.30
CA VAL A 237 -9.69 17.25 -8.92
C VAL A 237 -9.37 16.89 -10.36
N ALA A 238 -9.06 15.62 -10.65
CA ALA A 238 -8.78 15.16 -12.01
C ALA A 238 -9.99 15.36 -12.94
N VAL A 239 -11.19 14.99 -12.48
CA VAL A 239 -12.45 15.19 -13.21
C VAL A 239 -12.71 16.69 -13.42
N TYR A 240 -12.55 17.51 -12.39
CA TYR A 240 -12.73 18.96 -12.48
C TYR A 240 -11.79 19.59 -13.53
N VAL A 241 -10.49 19.25 -13.51
CA VAL A 241 -9.52 19.73 -14.49
C VAL A 241 -9.87 19.27 -15.90
N LEU A 242 -10.34 18.02 -16.05
CA LEU A 242 -10.75 17.47 -17.34
C LEU A 242 -11.98 18.21 -17.89
N LEU A 243 -12.97 18.50 -17.04
CA LEU A 243 -14.15 19.29 -17.41
C LEU A 243 -13.78 20.73 -17.79
N LEU A 244 -12.86 21.39 -17.06
CA LEU A 244 -12.37 22.73 -17.42
C LEU A 244 -11.66 22.74 -18.78
N LYS A 245 -10.86 21.71 -19.06
CA LYS A 245 -10.18 21.57 -20.36
C LYS A 245 -11.18 21.30 -21.50
N ARG A 246 -12.20 20.47 -21.25
CA ARG A 246 -13.23 20.15 -22.24
C ARG A 246 -14.15 21.33 -22.53
N GLY A 247 -14.48 22.15 -21.52
CA GLY A 247 -15.21 23.41 -21.68
C GLY A 247 -14.45 24.46 -22.51
N ARG A 248 -13.12 24.52 -22.37
CA ARG A 248 -12.27 25.35 -23.26
C ARG A 248 -12.20 24.81 -24.69
N GLY A 249 -12.25 23.49 -24.87
CA GLY A 249 -12.33 22.85 -26.19
C GLY A 249 -13.66 23.09 -26.89
N LEU A 250 -14.78 23.08 -26.16
CA LEU A 250 -16.11 23.37 -26.70
C LEU A 250 -16.27 24.84 -27.11
N LEU A 251 -15.74 25.78 -26.29
CA LEU A 251 -15.69 27.21 -26.64
C LEU A 251 -14.73 27.52 -27.79
N ALA A 252 -13.67 26.75 -27.95
CA ALA A 252 -12.78 26.85 -29.11
C ALA A 252 -13.39 26.24 -30.38
N ALA A 253 -14.21 25.19 -30.26
CA ALA A 253 -14.96 24.60 -31.38
C ALA A 253 -16.18 25.44 -31.80
N LEU A 254 -16.73 26.27 -30.91
CA LEU A 254 -17.76 27.27 -31.23
C LEU A 254 -17.20 28.51 -31.94
N ARG A 255 -15.89 28.76 -31.86
CA ARG A 255 -15.23 29.69 -32.78
C ARG A 255 -15.06 28.91 -34.08
N GLY A 256 -15.89 29.25 -35.08
CA GLY A 256 -15.84 28.62 -36.40
C GLY A 256 -14.44 28.71 -37.04
N PRO A 257 -14.25 28.11 -38.24
CA PRO A 257 -13.00 28.22 -38.99
C PRO A 257 -12.55 29.69 -39.01
N ALA A 258 -11.26 29.94 -38.77
CA ALA A 258 -10.72 31.29 -38.77
C ALA A 258 -11.16 32.02 -40.05
N ASP A 259 -11.85 33.16 -39.90
CA ASP A 259 -12.31 33.96 -41.03
C ASP A 259 -11.13 34.21 -41.99
N PRO A 260 -11.32 34.11 -43.32
CA PRO A 260 -10.27 34.44 -44.28
C PRO A 260 -9.68 35.84 -43.99
N PRO A 261 -8.38 36.07 -44.22
CA PRO A 261 -7.71 37.29 -43.80
C PRO A 261 -8.35 38.57 -44.35
N HIS A 262 -8.92 38.53 -45.56
CA HIS A 262 -9.65 39.66 -46.14
C HIS A 262 -10.98 39.94 -45.42
N VAL A 263 -11.73 38.91 -45.00
CA VAL A 263 -12.99 39.06 -44.26
C VAL A 263 -12.72 39.62 -42.86
N ALA A 264 -11.69 39.12 -42.19
CA ALA A 264 -11.27 39.62 -40.88
C ALA A 264 -10.87 41.10 -40.96
N ALA A 265 -10.09 41.49 -41.97
CA ALA A 265 -9.65 42.86 -42.18
C ALA A 265 -10.82 43.82 -42.49
N ILE A 266 -11.73 43.45 -43.40
CA ILE A 266 -12.91 44.28 -43.74
C ILE A 266 -13.79 44.50 -42.50
N LYS A 267 -14.05 43.45 -41.72
CA LYS A 267 -14.83 43.54 -40.48
C LYS A 267 -14.16 44.44 -39.43
N GLN A 268 -12.84 44.39 -39.33
CA GLN A 268 -12.09 45.30 -38.45
C GLN A 268 -12.12 46.75 -38.98
N LEU A 269 -12.01 46.96 -40.29
CA LEU A 269 -12.11 48.28 -40.93
C LEU A 269 -13.51 48.90 -40.70
N GLU A 270 -14.58 48.15 -40.92
CA GLU A 270 -15.96 48.60 -40.65
C GLU A 270 -16.17 48.96 -39.18
N LYS A 271 -15.61 48.16 -38.27
CA LYS A 271 -15.64 48.44 -36.83
C LYS A 271 -14.89 49.73 -36.50
N LEU A 272 -13.72 49.97 -37.12
CA LEU A 272 -12.94 51.19 -36.94
C LEU A 272 -13.69 52.41 -37.49
N HIS A 273 -14.33 52.28 -38.65
CA HIS A 273 -15.15 53.32 -39.27
C HIS A 273 -16.35 53.69 -38.39
N THR A 274 -17.05 52.70 -37.83
CA THR A 274 -18.20 52.90 -36.93
C THR A 274 -17.83 53.67 -35.65
N GLN A 275 -16.58 53.53 -35.17
CA GLN A 275 -16.11 54.24 -33.98
C GLN A 275 -15.91 55.73 -34.18
N LYS A 276 -15.90 56.24 -35.43
CA LYS A 276 -15.80 57.67 -35.77
C LYS A 276 -14.66 58.39 -35.01
N LEU A 277 -13.52 57.72 -34.86
CA LEU A 277 -12.43 58.17 -33.99
C LEU A 277 -11.85 59.52 -34.44
N TRP A 278 -11.66 59.73 -35.74
CA TRP A 278 -11.16 61.00 -36.28
C TRP A 278 -12.15 62.16 -36.07
N GLN A 279 -13.47 61.91 -36.11
CA GLN A 279 -14.50 62.91 -35.81
C GLN A 279 -14.49 63.34 -34.33
N SER A 280 -14.00 62.46 -33.44
CA SER A 280 -13.83 62.75 -32.01
C SER A 280 -12.49 63.43 -31.66
N GLY A 281 -11.75 63.91 -32.66
CA GLY A 281 -10.42 64.51 -32.49
C GLY A 281 -9.31 63.50 -32.18
N LYS A 282 -9.57 62.20 -32.33
CA LYS A 282 -8.62 61.11 -32.06
C LYS A 282 -7.96 60.58 -33.34
N SER A 283 -7.54 61.48 -34.23
CA SER A 283 -6.96 61.13 -35.54
C SER A 283 -5.74 60.20 -35.42
N LYS A 284 -4.89 60.38 -34.40
CA LYS A 284 -3.76 59.47 -34.15
C LYS A 284 -4.19 58.03 -33.89
N GLN A 285 -5.25 57.82 -33.10
CA GLN A 285 -5.75 56.47 -32.81
C GLN A 285 -6.40 55.84 -34.04
N TYR A 286 -7.08 56.66 -34.85
CA TYR A 286 -7.66 56.24 -36.12
C TYR A 286 -6.59 55.71 -37.09
N TYR A 287 -5.53 56.49 -37.36
CA TYR A 287 -4.46 56.05 -38.27
C TYR A 287 -3.60 54.90 -37.71
N THR A 288 -3.41 54.82 -36.39
CA THR A 288 -2.78 53.63 -35.78
C THR A 288 -3.62 52.39 -36.02
N GLY A 289 -4.93 52.44 -35.70
CA GLY A 289 -5.83 51.31 -35.95
C GLY A 289 -5.88 50.92 -37.43
N LEU A 290 -5.92 51.91 -38.34
CA LEU A 290 -5.98 51.68 -39.77
C LEU A 290 -4.74 50.95 -40.30
N THR A 291 -3.54 51.38 -39.91
CA THR A 291 -2.31 50.71 -40.32
C THR A 291 -2.13 49.34 -39.66
N ASP A 292 -2.62 49.17 -38.43
CA ASP A 292 -2.48 47.90 -37.71
C ASP A 292 -3.33 46.82 -38.38
N ILE A 293 -4.56 47.15 -38.77
CA ILE A 293 -5.44 46.26 -39.54
C ILE A 293 -4.80 45.89 -40.88
N LEU A 294 -4.22 46.85 -41.61
CA LEU A 294 -3.55 46.57 -42.87
C LEU A 294 -2.32 45.68 -42.71
N ARG A 295 -1.51 45.92 -41.67
CA ARG A 295 -0.35 45.09 -41.38
C ARG A 295 -0.75 43.67 -40.95
N GLU A 296 -1.84 43.51 -40.18
CA GLU A 296 -2.40 42.19 -39.84
C GLU A 296 -2.92 41.47 -41.09
N TYR A 297 -3.59 42.19 -41.99
CA TYR A 297 -4.01 41.66 -43.29
C TYR A 297 -2.83 41.20 -44.15
N LEU A 298 -1.79 42.03 -44.28
CA LEU A 298 -0.58 41.70 -45.04
C LEU A 298 0.13 40.46 -44.48
N ALA A 299 0.20 40.34 -43.15
CA ALA A 299 0.75 39.17 -42.49
C ALA A 299 -0.06 37.89 -42.76
N GLY A 300 -1.39 37.99 -42.70
CA GLY A 300 -2.27 36.86 -43.00
C GLY A 300 -2.30 36.44 -44.48
N ARG A 301 -2.17 37.39 -45.41
CA ARG A 301 -2.31 37.18 -46.86
C ARG A 301 -1.00 36.81 -47.58
N TYR A 302 0.11 37.45 -47.21
CA TYR A 302 1.41 37.31 -47.88
C TYR A 302 2.46 36.63 -47.00
N ASN A 303 2.09 36.24 -45.77
CA ASN A 303 2.89 35.44 -44.86
C ASN A 303 4.28 36.04 -44.51
N PHE A 304 4.36 37.38 -44.43
CA PHE A 304 5.51 38.11 -43.88
C PHE A 304 5.10 38.95 -42.67
N GLN A 305 6.01 39.17 -41.72
CA GLN A 305 5.72 39.81 -40.43
C GLN A 305 5.59 41.35 -40.55
N ALA A 306 4.55 41.85 -41.21
CA ALA A 306 4.35 43.29 -41.44
C ALA A 306 4.20 44.14 -40.16
N MET A 307 3.88 43.52 -39.02
CA MET A 307 3.86 44.19 -37.71
C MET A 307 5.24 44.70 -37.29
N GLU A 308 6.30 43.96 -37.60
CA GLU A 308 7.67 44.25 -37.16
C GLU A 308 8.47 45.08 -38.18
N MET A 309 7.85 45.43 -39.31
CA MET A 309 8.51 46.11 -40.43
C MET A 309 8.22 47.61 -40.44
N THR A 310 9.16 48.41 -40.95
CA THR A 310 8.89 49.85 -41.16
C THR A 310 7.98 50.07 -42.37
N SER A 311 7.31 51.22 -42.46
CA SER A 311 6.43 51.55 -43.59
C SER A 311 7.17 51.44 -44.95
N ALA A 312 8.42 51.89 -44.99
CA ALA A 312 9.27 51.80 -46.19
C ALA A 312 9.61 50.35 -46.57
N GLU A 313 9.91 49.49 -45.58
CA GLU A 313 10.18 48.07 -45.81
C GLU A 313 8.94 47.32 -46.30
N ILE A 314 7.75 47.65 -45.79
CA ILE A 314 6.48 47.07 -46.26
C ILE A 314 6.26 47.41 -47.74
N ILE A 315 6.44 48.67 -48.14
CA ILE A 315 6.27 49.11 -49.53
C ILE A 315 7.28 48.40 -50.45
N ALA A 316 8.54 48.27 -50.01
CA ALA A 316 9.56 47.54 -50.77
C ALA A 316 9.16 46.07 -51.00
N ARG A 317 8.70 45.37 -49.94
CA ARG A 317 8.23 43.98 -50.04
C ARG A 317 7.00 43.81 -50.92
N ILE A 318 6.06 44.74 -50.88
CA ILE A 318 4.85 44.68 -51.71
C ILE A 318 5.20 44.84 -53.20
N ARG A 319 6.19 45.67 -53.54
CA ARG A 319 6.70 45.80 -54.91
C ARG A 319 7.38 44.53 -55.41
N GLU A 320 8.11 43.82 -54.55
CA GLU A 320 8.72 42.51 -54.88
C GLU A 320 7.67 41.43 -55.16
N LEU A 321 6.49 41.52 -54.52
CA LEU A 321 5.40 40.54 -54.63
C LEU A 321 4.49 40.73 -55.87
N SER A 322 4.85 41.62 -56.80
CA SER A 322 4.12 41.88 -58.06
C SER A 322 2.63 42.23 -57.87
N VAL A 323 2.29 42.92 -56.78
CA VAL A 323 0.94 43.48 -56.57
C VAL A 323 0.68 44.57 -57.60
N GLU A 324 -0.58 44.74 -58.01
CA GLU A 324 -0.99 45.79 -58.95
C GLU A 324 -0.44 47.16 -58.52
N GLU A 325 0.20 47.88 -59.45
CA GLU A 325 0.92 49.12 -59.17
C GLU A 325 0.01 50.17 -58.51
N ARG A 326 -1.26 50.21 -58.93
CA ARG A 326 -2.31 51.07 -58.35
C ARG A 326 -2.54 50.78 -56.86
N ALA A 327 -2.71 49.52 -56.49
CA ALA A 327 -2.92 49.10 -55.11
C ALA A 327 -1.67 49.37 -54.25
N SER A 328 -0.47 49.14 -54.80
CA SER A 328 0.79 49.43 -54.12
C SER A 328 0.96 50.93 -53.83
N LYS A 329 0.54 51.79 -54.76
CA LYS A 329 0.60 53.25 -54.62
C LYS A 329 -0.37 53.76 -53.56
N ARG A 330 -1.60 53.23 -53.52
CA ARG A 330 -2.59 53.54 -52.47
C ARG A 330 -2.09 53.18 -51.08
N LEU A 331 -1.55 51.97 -50.91
CA LEU A 331 -0.94 51.56 -49.63
C LEU A 331 0.22 52.49 -49.25
N GLY A 332 1.06 52.86 -50.21
CA GLY A 332 2.19 53.77 -49.99
C GLY A 332 1.76 55.15 -49.51
N SER A 333 0.84 55.79 -50.23
CA SER A 333 0.29 57.11 -49.86
C SER A 333 -0.40 57.07 -48.49
N LEU A 334 -1.13 56.00 -48.19
CA LEU A 334 -1.78 55.83 -46.89
C LEU A 334 -0.78 55.70 -45.74
N LEU A 335 0.27 54.89 -45.90
CA LEU A 335 1.29 54.70 -44.86
C LEU A 335 2.09 55.99 -44.62
N GLU A 336 2.38 56.75 -45.67
CA GLU A 336 3.06 58.04 -45.57
C GLU A 336 2.23 59.07 -44.78
N VAL A 337 0.95 59.21 -45.11
CA VAL A 337 0.02 60.09 -44.36
C VAL A 337 -0.10 59.63 -42.91
N ALA A 338 -0.21 58.32 -42.67
CA ALA A 338 -0.27 57.78 -41.31
C ALA A 338 0.99 58.12 -40.49
N ASP A 339 2.19 58.08 -41.10
CA ASP A 339 3.44 58.43 -40.43
C ASP A 339 3.49 59.93 -40.09
N PHE A 340 2.99 60.82 -40.97
CA PHE A 340 2.86 62.25 -40.65
C PHE A 340 1.89 62.50 -39.48
N VAL A 341 0.77 61.78 -39.42
CA VAL A 341 -0.19 61.91 -38.29
C VAL A 341 0.42 61.40 -36.99
N LYS A 342 1.14 60.27 -37.04
CA LYS A 342 1.71 59.62 -35.84
C LYS A 342 2.90 60.39 -35.24
N PHE A 343 3.75 60.95 -36.11
CA PHE A 343 5.03 61.52 -35.71
C PHE A 343 5.15 63.04 -35.93
N ALA A 344 4.53 63.59 -36.98
CA ALA A 344 4.65 65.00 -37.34
C ALA A 344 3.49 65.89 -36.82
N LYS A 345 2.58 65.35 -36.00
CA LYS A 345 1.37 66.03 -35.49
C LYS A 345 0.50 66.63 -36.62
N TYR A 346 0.54 66.02 -37.79
CA TYR A 346 -0.30 66.42 -38.91
C TYR A 346 -1.78 66.12 -38.60
N GLU A 347 -2.66 67.07 -38.92
CA GLU A 347 -4.12 66.92 -38.81
C GLU A 347 -4.71 66.85 -40.22
N PRO A 348 -5.08 65.65 -40.70
CA PRO A 348 -5.69 65.48 -42.02
C PRO A 348 -7.09 66.07 -42.05
N ASP A 349 -7.45 66.67 -43.18
CA ASP A 349 -8.82 67.15 -43.42
C ASP A 349 -9.82 65.99 -43.48
N ALA A 350 -11.12 66.27 -43.32
CA ALA A 350 -12.17 65.28 -43.36
C ALA A 350 -12.14 64.43 -44.64
N VAL A 351 -11.84 65.05 -45.79
CA VAL A 351 -11.72 64.36 -47.08
C VAL A 351 -10.57 63.34 -47.05
N GLN A 352 -9.41 63.72 -46.51
CA GLN A 352 -8.25 62.83 -46.42
C GLN A 352 -8.46 61.64 -45.48
N ASN A 353 -9.28 61.81 -44.42
CA ASN A 353 -9.61 60.72 -43.49
C ASN A 353 -10.52 59.68 -44.14
N GLU A 354 -11.47 60.13 -44.97
CA GLU A 354 -12.36 59.28 -45.75
C GLU A 354 -11.60 58.59 -46.89
N ASP A 355 -10.75 59.32 -47.61
CA ASP A 355 -9.88 58.76 -48.65
C ASP A 355 -8.95 57.69 -48.07
N ALA A 356 -8.39 57.91 -46.88
CA ALA A 356 -7.56 56.93 -46.20
C ALA A 356 -8.30 55.62 -45.86
N TYR A 357 -9.59 55.72 -45.48
CA TYR A 357 -10.43 54.54 -45.27
C TYR A 357 -10.70 53.80 -46.59
N GLN A 358 -11.06 54.55 -47.63
CA GLN A 358 -11.34 53.99 -48.95
C GLN A 358 -10.10 53.32 -49.54
N ASP A 359 -8.92 53.94 -49.42
CA ASP A 359 -7.67 53.36 -49.88
C ASP A 359 -7.34 52.05 -49.15
N ALA A 360 -7.57 51.98 -47.82
CA ALA A 360 -7.40 50.74 -47.06
C ALA A 360 -8.40 49.66 -47.48
N TYR A 361 -9.67 50.02 -47.67
CA TYR A 361 -10.73 49.11 -48.07
C TYR A 361 -10.48 48.56 -49.48
N TYR A 362 -10.24 49.43 -50.46
CA TYR A 362 -9.96 49.03 -51.84
C TYR A 362 -8.67 48.23 -51.95
N PHE A 363 -7.64 48.54 -51.15
CA PHE A 363 -6.44 47.73 -51.12
C PHE A 363 -6.72 46.28 -50.71
N VAL A 364 -7.52 46.05 -49.66
CA VAL A 364 -7.91 44.71 -49.21
C VAL A 364 -8.81 44.00 -50.22
N GLU A 365 -9.75 44.72 -50.82
CA GLU A 365 -10.67 44.21 -51.84
C GLU A 365 -9.94 43.81 -53.13
N GLU A 366 -9.03 44.63 -53.63
CA GLU A 366 -8.26 44.36 -54.86
C GLU A 366 -7.24 43.23 -54.67
N THR A 367 -6.72 43.05 -53.46
CA THR A 367 -5.71 42.02 -53.15
C THR A 367 -6.28 40.72 -52.58
N LYS A 368 -7.61 40.60 -52.52
CA LYS A 368 -8.30 39.41 -52.00
C LYS A 368 -7.91 38.16 -52.79
N GLN A 369 -7.59 37.09 -52.07
CA GLN A 369 -7.43 35.76 -52.68
C GLN A 369 -8.81 35.24 -53.08
N LEU A 370 -9.07 35.11 -54.37
CA LEU A 370 -10.23 34.38 -54.86
C LEU A 370 -10.04 32.87 -54.58
N PRO A 371 -11.07 32.17 -54.11
CA PRO A 371 -11.04 30.71 -54.00
C PRO A 371 -10.73 30.06 -55.36
N PRO A 372 -10.09 28.87 -55.39
CA PRO A 372 -9.70 28.19 -56.64
C PRO A 372 -10.82 27.93 -57.66
N GLU A 373 -12.11 28.05 -57.29
CA GLU A 373 -13.24 27.81 -58.19
C GLU A 373 -13.61 28.96 -59.13
N LEU A 374 -13.05 30.17 -58.98
CA LEU A 374 -13.44 31.36 -59.76
C LEU A 374 -12.33 31.92 -60.65
N GLN A 375 -11.32 31.13 -61.02
CA GLN A 375 -10.40 31.53 -62.09
C GLN A 375 -11.07 31.27 -63.46
N PRO A 376 -11.06 32.23 -64.42
CA PRO A 376 -11.43 31.93 -65.79
C PRO A 376 -10.46 30.88 -66.33
N GLN A 377 -10.96 29.66 -66.54
CA GLN A 377 -10.21 28.61 -67.22
C GLN A 377 -9.79 29.13 -68.60
N GLN A 378 -8.48 29.33 -68.79
CA GLN A 378 -7.92 29.48 -70.12
C GLN A 378 -8.20 28.19 -70.88
N ALA A 379 -8.98 28.31 -71.95
CA ALA A 379 -9.42 27.23 -72.81
C ALA A 379 -8.20 26.52 -73.44
N GLY A 380 -7.87 25.34 -72.93
CA GLY A 380 -7.13 24.31 -73.66
C GLY A 380 -8.12 23.48 -74.47
N ASN A 381 -8.16 23.72 -75.78
CA ASN A 381 -8.88 22.85 -76.71
C ASN A 381 -8.09 21.55 -76.86
N ASP A 382 -8.64 20.43 -76.39
CA ASP A 382 -8.37 19.11 -76.97
C ASP A 382 -9.68 18.30 -77.00
N THR A 383 -10.02 17.87 -78.21
CA THR A 383 -11.29 17.24 -78.61
C THR A 383 -11.24 15.73 -78.33
N PRO A 384 -12.32 15.07 -77.84
CA PRO A 384 -12.44 13.62 -77.93
C PRO A 384 -13.33 13.23 -79.12
N GLN A 385 -12.73 12.61 -80.14
CA GLN A 385 -13.47 11.80 -81.12
C GLN A 385 -13.54 10.35 -80.64
N GLY A 386 -14.75 9.79 -80.67
CA GLY A 386 -15.04 8.44 -80.22
C GLY A 386 -14.75 7.34 -81.24
N ASN A 387 -14.86 6.09 -80.79
CA ASN A 387 -15.46 5.01 -81.56
C ASN A 387 -15.73 3.77 -80.67
N VAL A 388 -16.93 3.20 -80.83
CA VAL A 388 -17.37 1.83 -80.47
C VAL A 388 -17.84 1.23 -81.83
N PRO A 389 -17.95 -0.09 -82.12
CA PRO A 389 -18.27 -1.20 -81.21
C PRO A 389 -17.76 -2.63 -81.56
N GLY A 390 -18.05 -3.62 -80.71
CA GLY A 390 -18.37 -4.99 -81.17
C GLY A 390 -18.05 -6.17 -80.22
N PRO A 391 -18.91 -7.22 -80.09
CA PRO A 391 -18.99 -8.11 -78.91
C PRO A 391 -18.73 -9.60 -79.19
N THR A 392 -18.44 -10.40 -78.15
CA THR A 392 -18.73 -11.85 -78.09
C THR A 392 -18.73 -12.36 -76.64
N GLY A 393 -19.80 -13.06 -76.23
CA GLY A 393 -19.90 -13.76 -74.94
C GLY A 393 -19.47 -15.22 -75.01
N THR A 394 -19.41 -15.93 -73.87
CA THR A 394 -19.55 -17.40 -73.72
C THR A 394 -19.62 -17.84 -72.23
N SER A 395 -20.79 -18.40 -71.89
CA SER A 395 -21.21 -19.50 -70.97
C SER A 395 -20.44 -19.98 -69.71
N GLY A 396 -21.26 -20.35 -68.70
CA GLY A 396 -21.14 -21.54 -67.82
C GLY A 396 -20.87 -21.22 -66.33
N GLY A 397 -21.56 -21.73 -65.30
CA GLY A 397 -22.49 -22.85 -65.15
C GLY A 397 -23.14 -22.90 -63.73
N LEU A 398 -23.94 -23.95 -63.50
CA LEU A 398 -25.03 -24.15 -62.53
C LEU A 398 -24.67 -24.44 -61.02
N LYS A 399 -25.53 -23.94 -60.09
CA LYS A 399 -26.27 -24.51 -58.89
C LYS A 399 -25.64 -25.61 -57.95
N PRO A 400 -26.24 -26.00 -56.78
CA PRO A 400 -27.21 -25.36 -55.84
C PRO A 400 -27.02 -25.61 -54.30
N SER A 401 -27.90 -24.99 -53.49
CA SER A 401 -28.59 -25.50 -52.26
C SER A 401 -27.92 -25.54 -50.88
N GLY A 402 -28.63 -25.00 -49.88
CA GLY A 402 -28.51 -25.38 -48.45
C GLY A 402 -28.96 -24.33 -47.43
N VAL A 403 -30.23 -24.38 -47.01
CA VAL A 403 -30.85 -23.75 -45.80
C VAL A 403 -31.44 -24.96 -45.03
N PRO A 404 -31.39 -25.07 -43.67
CA PRO A 404 -32.29 -24.30 -42.77
C PRO A 404 -31.86 -24.11 -41.29
N GLY A 405 -32.64 -23.30 -40.56
CA GLY A 405 -32.86 -23.52 -39.12
C GLY A 405 -33.03 -22.27 -38.24
N ALA A 406 -34.28 -21.80 -38.07
CA ALA A 406 -34.75 -21.07 -36.88
C ALA A 406 -35.03 -22.07 -35.72
N PRO A 407 -35.15 -21.64 -34.44
CA PRO A 407 -36.45 -21.23 -33.83
C PRO A 407 -36.26 -20.21 -32.67
N ASP A 408 -37.18 -19.87 -31.77
CA ASP A 408 -38.61 -19.50 -31.78
C ASP A 408 -38.82 -18.60 -30.52
N ILE A 409 -39.86 -17.78 -30.54
CA ILE A 409 -40.38 -16.94 -29.45
C ILE A 409 -41.34 -17.78 -28.57
N PRO A 410 -41.57 -17.42 -27.29
CA PRO A 410 -42.87 -17.71 -26.69
C PRO A 410 -43.59 -16.48 -26.13
N ASP A 411 -44.89 -16.44 -26.44
CA ASP A 411 -45.92 -15.56 -25.93
C ASP A 411 -46.35 -15.88 -24.48
N THR A 412 -46.93 -14.87 -23.86
CA THR A 412 -47.65 -14.89 -22.57
C THR A 412 -49.07 -15.46 -22.74
N PRO A 413 -49.69 -15.98 -21.67
CA PRO A 413 -51.08 -15.59 -21.38
C PRO A 413 -51.30 -15.23 -19.90
N GLY A 414 -52.24 -14.30 -19.67
CA GLY A 414 -52.63 -13.81 -18.34
C GLY A 414 -53.80 -14.57 -17.69
N GLY A 415 -54.15 -14.17 -16.46
CA GLY A 415 -55.43 -14.50 -15.84
C GLY A 415 -55.50 -14.58 -14.32
N ALA A 416 -55.87 -13.45 -13.70
CA ALA A 416 -56.93 -13.27 -12.67
C ALA A 416 -56.76 -13.64 -11.17
N ALA A 417 -57.41 -12.76 -10.38
CA ALA A 417 -57.92 -12.85 -9.00
C ALA A 417 -56.92 -12.57 -7.85
N ALA A 418 -57.25 -11.90 -6.74
CA ALA A 418 -58.38 -11.07 -6.28
C ALA A 418 -58.01 -10.54 -4.86
N GLY A 419 -58.63 -9.44 -4.42
CA GLY A 419 -58.74 -9.03 -3.01
C GLY A 419 -57.67 -8.03 -2.53
N GLY A 420 -57.94 -6.84 -2.02
CA GLY A 420 -59.17 -6.22 -1.51
C GLY A 420 -59.07 -6.01 0.00
N THR A 421 -58.79 -4.76 0.43
CA THR A 421 -59.18 -4.07 1.69
C THR A 421 -58.62 -2.63 1.58
N SER A 422 -59.43 -1.56 1.53
CA SER A 422 -60.09 -0.85 2.67
C SER A 422 -59.01 -0.26 3.60
N ASP A 423 -58.95 1.01 4.01
CA ASP A 423 -59.89 2.15 4.13
C ASP A 423 -59.03 3.43 4.29
N GLU A 424 -59.41 4.59 3.73
CA GLU A 424 -60.19 5.68 4.38
C GLU A 424 -59.38 6.40 5.49
N ALA A 425 -58.86 7.62 5.30
CA ALA A 425 -59.44 8.95 5.59
C ALA A 425 -58.27 9.77 6.20
N GLY A 426 -58.05 11.07 6.02
CA GLY A 426 -58.94 12.16 5.62
C GLY A 426 -59.24 13.08 6.80
N GLU A 427 -58.32 13.98 7.19
CA GLU A 427 -58.57 15.28 7.89
C GLU A 427 -57.20 15.98 8.08
N GLY A 428 -56.96 17.27 7.80
CA GLY A 428 -57.69 18.49 8.16
C GLY A 428 -56.75 19.32 9.07
N LYS A 429 -55.95 20.27 8.55
CA LYS A 429 -56.17 21.74 8.53
C LYS A 429 -56.13 22.46 9.90
N GLU A 430 -55.13 23.32 10.12
CA GLU A 430 -55.12 24.65 10.79
C GLU A 430 -53.64 25.06 10.98
N VAL A 431 -53.08 26.21 10.60
CA VAL A 431 -53.41 27.65 10.71
C VAL A 431 -53.40 28.21 12.15
N ARG A 432 -52.24 28.81 12.49
CA ARG A 432 -52.03 30.03 13.30
C ARG A 432 -51.93 29.91 14.83
N SER A 433 -50.74 30.24 15.34
CA SER A 433 -50.50 31.38 16.23
C SER A 433 -49.07 31.87 16.07
#